data_AF-A0A1B9L6P2-F1
#
_entry.id   AF-A0A1B9L6P2-F1
#
_cell.length_a   1.000
_cell.length_b   1.000
_cell.length_c   1.000
_cell.angle_alpha   90.00
_cell.angle_beta   90.00
_cell.angle_gamma   90.00
#
_symmetry.space_group_name_H-M   'P 1'
#
loop_
_entity.id
_entity.type
_entity.pdbx_description
1 polymer ?
#
loop_
_entity_poly.entity_id
_entity_poly.type
_entity_poly.pdbx_seq_one_letter_code
_entity_poly.pdbx_strand_id
1 'polypeptide(L)'
;MKLLSYKSIIFTTTIILLTGCGNDYFAVEKKSKIEINDKVTKYCEANHYSFCEIYARCYNNVSSYLSLSAKYRLKFISEAASDPQYSPNNTMDIVYSKLKDSESKLKDGESKLKNNKEELKENLILYYSLVLYPHNKCSSIIGAKQYDISRHNNIIQKSLDRKRSWVIIKRKRDE
;
A
#
# COMPACT_ATOMS: atom_id res chain seq x y z
N MET A 1 -61.71 -17.98 5.54
CA MET A 1 -60.63 -18.19 4.54
C MET A 1 -60.55 -16.93 3.69
N LYS A 2 -59.45 -16.21 3.51
CA LYS A 2 -58.02 -16.55 3.53
C LYS A 2 -57.23 -15.43 4.24
N LEU A 3 -56.57 -15.74 5.36
CA LEU A 3 -55.30 -15.11 5.71
C LEU A 3 -54.27 -15.71 4.76
N LEU A 4 -53.46 -14.89 4.10
CA LEU A 4 -52.08 -15.19 3.65
C LEU A 4 -51.63 -14.11 2.66
N SER A 5 -51.10 -12.99 3.16
CA SER A 5 -50.32 -12.06 2.33
C SER A 5 -49.46 -11.11 3.17
N TYR A 6 -48.76 -11.62 4.19
CA TYR A 6 -47.77 -10.77 4.90
C TYR A 6 -46.67 -11.60 5.58
N LYS A 7 -45.98 -12.47 4.83
CA LYS A 7 -44.77 -13.15 5.36
C LYS A 7 -43.58 -13.25 4.41
N SER A 8 -43.65 -12.76 3.17
CA SER A 8 -42.58 -13.02 2.18
C SER A 8 -41.57 -11.89 1.96
N ILE A 9 -41.71 -10.73 2.64
CA ILE A 9 -40.82 -9.57 2.41
C ILE A 9 -39.71 -9.44 3.48
N ILE A 10 -39.83 -10.13 4.62
CA ILE A 10 -38.92 -9.94 5.76
C ILE A 10 -37.63 -10.79 5.63
N PHE A 11 -37.65 -11.85 4.81
CA PHE A 11 -36.50 -12.77 4.69
C PHE A 11 -35.48 -12.41 3.59
N THR A 12 -35.79 -11.49 2.68
CA THR A 12 -34.86 -11.08 1.62
C THR A 12 -34.03 -9.86 1.99
N THR A 13 -34.53 -8.99 2.88
CA THR A 13 -33.83 -7.75 3.27
C THR A 13 -32.76 -7.96 4.33
N THR A 14 -32.82 -9.04 5.11
CA THR A 14 -31.79 -9.39 6.10
C THR A 14 -30.57 -10.10 5.49
N ILE A 15 -30.71 -10.76 4.33
CA ILE A 15 -29.59 -11.44 3.65
C ILE A 15 -28.69 -10.43 2.90
N ILE A 16 -29.24 -9.30 2.42
CA ILE A 16 -28.47 -8.29 1.68
C ILE A 16 -27.49 -7.52 2.58
N LEU A 17 -27.75 -7.44 3.88
CA LEU A 17 -26.89 -6.74 4.83
C LEU A 17 -25.61 -7.51 5.20
N LEU A 18 -25.54 -8.82 4.94
CA LEU A 18 -24.36 -9.65 5.26
C LEU A 18 -23.40 -9.82 4.06
N THR A 19 -23.80 -9.47 2.84
CA THR A 19 -22.94 -9.53 1.65
C THR A 19 -22.26 -8.20 1.30
N GLY A 20 -22.65 -7.10 1.97
CA GLY A 20 -22.19 -5.73 1.64
C GLY A 20 -20.73 -5.42 1.99
N CYS A 21 -20.14 -6.08 3.00
CA CYS A 21 -18.76 -5.76 3.41
C CYS A 21 -17.68 -6.32 2.45
N GLY A 22 -18.01 -7.32 1.63
CA GLY A 22 -17.05 -7.95 0.72
C GLY A 22 -16.82 -7.14 -0.55
N ASN A 23 -17.90 -6.64 -1.16
CA ASN A 23 -17.84 -6.05 -2.50
C ASN A 23 -17.09 -4.70 -2.52
N ASP A 24 -17.27 -3.89 -1.47
CA ASP A 24 -16.60 -2.59 -1.34
C ASP A 24 -15.08 -2.74 -1.13
N TYR A 25 -14.65 -3.75 -0.37
CA TYR A 25 -13.22 -3.98 -0.13
C TYR A 25 -12.50 -4.34 -1.44
N PHE A 26 -13.03 -5.29 -2.20
CA PHE A 26 -12.44 -5.70 -3.49
C PHE A 26 -12.44 -4.55 -4.50
N ALA A 27 -13.51 -3.75 -4.55
CA ALA A 27 -13.60 -2.58 -5.42
C ALA A 27 -12.52 -1.53 -5.06
N VAL A 28 -12.34 -1.22 -3.77
CA VAL A 28 -11.34 -0.27 -3.28
C VAL A 28 -9.92 -0.75 -3.55
N GLU A 29 -9.64 -2.03 -3.33
CA GLU A 29 -8.31 -2.61 -3.58
C GLU A 29 -7.97 -2.59 -5.08
N LYS A 30 -8.92 -2.95 -5.94
CA LYS A 30 -8.76 -2.89 -7.40
C LYS A 30 -8.52 -1.45 -7.87
N LYS A 31 -9.34 -0.49 -7.42
CA LYS A 31 -9.18 0.93 -7.77
C LYS A 31 -7.81 1.45 -7.35
N SER A 32 -7.39 1.14 -6.13
CA SER A 32 -6.08 1.56 -5.61
C SER A 32 -4.93 0.98 -6.42
N LYS A 33 -5.03 -0.28 -6.87
CA LYS A 33 -4.00 -0.89 -7.73
C LYS A 33 -3.87 -0.18 -9.09
N ILE A 34 -5.00 0.22 -9.69
CA ILE A 34 -5.01 0.97 -10.95
C ILE A 34 -4.32 2.33 -10.76
N GLU A 35 -4.66 3.05 -9.69
CA GLU A 35 -4.06 4.35 -9.40
C GLU A 35 -2.57 4.26 -9.05
N ILE A 36 -2.14 3.23 -8.32
CA ILE A 36 -0.71 2.97 -8.07
C ILE A 36 0.02 2.74 -9.39
N ASN A 37 -0.56 1.92 -10.28
CA ASN A 37 0.03 1.65 -11.59
C ASN A 37 0.20 2.96 -12.39
N ASP A 38 -0.84 3.79 -12.46
CA ASP A 38 -0.79 5.10 -13.12
C ASP A 38 0.33 6.00 -12.55
N LYS A 39 0.44 6.11 -11.22
CA LYS A 39 1.49 6.95 -10.59
C LYS A 39 2.90 6.44 -10.85
N VAL A 40 3.10 5.13 -10.78
CA VAL A 40 4.41 4.50 -11.00
C VAL A 40 4.82 4.61 -12.47
N THR A 41 3.88 4.45 -13.41
CA THR A 41 4.11 4.69 -14.83
C THR A 41 4.47 6.15 -15.09
N LYS A 42 3.70 7.11 -14.55
CA LYS A 42 3.99 8.55 -14.68
C LYS A 42 5.35 8.94 -14.14
N TYR A 43 5.77 8.37 -13.00
CA TYR A 43 7.12 8.57 -12.48
C TYR A 43 8.18 8.11 -13.49
N CYS A 44 7.99 6.93 -14.09
CA CYS A 44 8.93 6.39 -15.06
C CYS A 44 9.00 7.25 -16.33
N GLU A 45 7.84 7.61 -16.90
CA GLU A 45 7.72 8.40 -18.12
C GLU A 45 8.27 9.82 -17.93
N ALA A 46 7.98 10.46 -16.79
CA ALA A 46 8.47 11.81 -16.50
C ALA A 46 9.99 11.87 -16.28
N ASN A 47 10.63 10.74 -16.00
CA ASN A 47 12.10 10.62 -15.97
C ASN A 47 12.68 10.18 -17.32
N HIS A 48 11.86 10.03 -18.36
CA HIS A 48 12.28 9.55 -19.68
C HIS A 48 12.94 8.16 -19.66
N TYR A 49 12.58 7.31 -18.71
CA TYR A 49 13.08 5.93 -18.68
C TYR A 49 12.37 5.07 -19.74
N SER A 50 13.06 4.03 -20.19
CA SER A 50 12.48 2.98 -21.05
C SER A 50 11.79 1.89 -20.21
N PHE A 51 10.93 1.07 -20.82
CA PHE A 51 10.29 -0.10 -20.18
C PHE A 51 9.33 0.21 -19.02
N CYS A 52 8.64 1.37 -19.04
CA CYS A 52 7.76 1.79 -17.96
C CYS A 52 6.63 0.83 -17.62
N GLU A 53 6.03 0.16 -18.62
CA GLU A 53 5.00 -0.85 -18.36
C GLU A 53 5.56 -2.07 -17.60
N ILE A 54 6.76 -2.53 -17.98
CA ILE A 54 7.43 -3.68 -17.34
C ILE A 54 7.79 -3.31 -15.90
N TYR A 55 8.31 -2.11 -15.69
CA TYR A 55 8.60 -1.59 -14.36
C TYR A 55 7.34 -1.47 -13.48
N ALA A 56 6.25 -0.90 -14.00
CA ALA A 56 4.99 -0.78 -13.26
C ALA A 56 4.41 -2.16 -12.90
N ARG A 57 4.51 -3.13 -13.81
CA ARG A 57 4.12 -4.53 -13.57
C ARG A 57 4.99 -5.18 -12.49
N CYS A 58 6.32 -5.03 -12.58
CA CYS A 58 7.25 -5.51 -11.56
C CYS A 58 6.93 -4.90 -10.20
N TYR A 59 6.79 -3.58 -10.14
CA TYR A 59 6.48 -2.85 -8.91
C TYR A 59 5.21 -3.41 -8.26
N ASN A 60 4.12 -3.55 -9.01
CA ASN A 60 2.87 -4.09 -8.50
C ASN A 60 2.99 -5.55 -8.04
N ASN A 61 3.74 -6.38 -8.76
CA ASN A 61 3.98 -7.77 -8.39
C ASN A 61 4.77 -7.87 -7.09
N VAL A 62 5.90 -7.18 -6.97
CA VAL A 62 6.70 -7.15 -5.73
C VAL A 62 5.87 -6.60 -4.58
N SER A 63 5.12 -5.52 -4.82
CA SER A 63 4.25 -4.92 -3.82
C SER A 63 3.18 -5.89 -3.33
N SER A 64 2.68 -6.80 -4.16
CA SER A 64 1.64 -7.76 -3.79
C SER A 64 2.08 -8.78 -2.74
N TYR A 65 3.39 -8.99 -2.59
CA TYR A 65 3.98 -9.85 -1.56
C TYR A 65 4.13 -9.16 -0.20
N LEU A 66 3.92 -7.85 -0.12
CA LEU A 66 3.99 -7.13 1.15
C LEU A 66 2.63 -7.21 1.87
N SER A 67 2.67 -7.28 3.20
CA SER A 67 1.48 -7.20 4.06
C SER A 67 0.99 -5.75 4.22
N LEU A 68 0.80 -5.05 3.10
CA LEU A 68 0.28 -3.70 3.02
C LEU A 68 -0.81 -3.60 1.96
N SER A 69 -2.00 -3.13 2.33
CA SER A 69 -3.11 -3.05 1.38
C SER A 69 -2.81 -2.05 0.25
N ALA A 70 -3.45 -2.22 -0.91
CA ALA A 70 -3.32 -1.25 -2.01
C ALA A 70 -3.78 0.14 -1.57
N LYS A 71 -4.83 0.25 -0.75
CA LYS A 71 -5.33 1.52 -0.21
C LYS A 71 -4.25 2.30 0.56
N TYR A 72 -3.53 1.63 1.46
CA TYR A 72 -2.47 2.31 2.22
C TYR A 72 -1.30 2.70 1.33
N ARG A 73 -0.86 1.83 0.42
CA ARG A 73 0.19 2.16 -0.56
C ARG A 73 -0.17 3.41 -1.37
N LEU A 74 -1.39 3.44 -1.92
CA LEU A 74 -1.89 4.59 -2.66
C LEU A 74 -1.90 5.83 -1.78
N LYS A 75 -2.38 5.74 -0.53
CA LYS A 75 -2.37 6.86 0.41
C LYS A 75 -0.97 7.47 0.54
N PHE A 76 0.07 6.67 0.77
CA PHE A 76 1.43 7.20 0.97
C PHE A 76 2.08 7.74 -0.30
N ILE A 77 1.82 7.13 -1.45
CA ILE A 77 2.23 7.70 -2.75
C ILE A 77 1.46 9.00 -3.02
N SER A 78 0.18 9.09 -2.64
CA SER A 78 -0.61 10.32 -2.76
C SER A 78 -0.17 11.42 -1.81
N GLU A 79 0.22 11.10 -0.59
CA GLU A 79 0.82 12.07 0.33
C GLU A 79 2.13 12.63 -0.23
N ALA A 80 2.94 11.82 -0.91
CA ALA A 80 4.10 12.30 -1.66
C ALA A 80 3.69 13.20 -2.85
N ALA A 81 2.58 12.87 -3.52
CA ALA A 81 2.04 13.69 -4.61
C ALA A 81 1.39 15.02 -4.16
N SER A 82 1.11 15.17 -2.86
CA SER A 82 0.62 16.41 -2.26
C SER A 82 1.74 17.31 -1.74
N ASP A 83 3.00 16.92 -1.90
CA ASP A 83 4.13 17.73 -1.49
C ASP A 83 4.23 19.01 -2.35
N PRO A 84 4.51 20.19 -1.76
CA PRO A 84 4.65 21.43 -2.53
C PRO A 84 5.74 21.36 -3.62
N GLN A 85 6.75 20.51 -3.43
CA GLN A 85 7.84 20.30 -4.38
C GLN A 85 7.55 19.17 -5.36
N TYR A 86 6.33 18.65 -5.41
CA TYR A 86 5.99 17.50 -6.21
C TYR A 86 6.13 17.77 -7.71
N SER A 87 6.86 16.87 -8.35
CA SER A 87 6.80 16.60 -9.78
C SER A 87 6.77 15.09 -9.99
N PRO A 88 6.09 14.56 -11.02
CA PRO A 88 6.02 13.10 -11.22
C PRO A 88 7.42 12.44 -11.24
N ASN A 89 8.43 13.11 -11.79
CA ASN A 89 9.80 12.59 -11.87
C ASN A 89 10.53 12.49 -10.52
N ASN A 90 10.14 13.25 -9.49
CA ASN A 90 10.77 13.22 -8.16
C ASN A 90 9.95 12.45 -7.11
N THR A 91 8.88 11.75 -7.52
CA THR A 91 7.99 11.01 -6.61
C THR A 91 8.75 10.14 -5.59
N MET A 92 9.69 9.31 -6.06
CA MET A 92 10.44 8.42 -5.17
C MET A 92 11.43 9.17 -4.26
N ASP A 93 11.93 10.33 -4.70
CA ASP A 93 12.78 11.20 -3.88
C ASP A 93 12.00 11.81 -2.72
N ILE A 94 10.78 12.25 -2.99
CA ILE A 94 9.88 12.77 -1.95
C ILE A 94 9.52 11.66 -0.97
N VAL A 95 9.18 10.46 -1.44
CA VAL A 95 8.91 9.31 -0.56
C VAL A 95 10.11 9.02 0.35
N TYR A 96 11.33 9.03 -0.20
CA TYR A 96 12.54 8.81 0.58
C TYR A 96 12.84 9.95 1.55
N SER A 97 12.63 11.20 1.16
CA SER A 97 12.75 12.36 2.05
C SER A 97 11.79 12.24 3.24
N LYS A 98 10.51 11.90 3.01
CA LYS A 98 9.53 11.69 4.09
C LYS A 98 9.90 10.52 5.01
N LEU A 99 10.54 9.47 4.48
CA LEU A 99 11.12 8.40 5.30
C LEU A 99 12.21 8.96 6.22
N LYS A 100 13.15 9.74 5.69
CA LYS A 100 14.25 10.35 6.48
C LYS A 100 13.74 11.33 7.53
N ASP A 101 12.74 12.14 7.19
CA ASP A 101 12.08 13.02 8.14
C ASP A 101 11.37 12.24 9.26
N SER A 102 10.83 11.07 8.95
CA SER A 102 10.21 10.20 9.96
C SER A 102 11.26 9.56 10.87
N GLU A 103 12.41 9.16 10.31
CA GLU A 103 13.56 8.65 11.08
C GLU A 103 14.16 9.70 12.02
N SER A 104 14.35 10.95 11.57
CA SER A 104 14.93 12.02 12.41
C SER A 104 14.01 12.38 13.57
N LYS A 105 12.72 12.57 13.28
CA LYS A 105 11.69 12.86 14.30
C LYS A 105 11.50 11.75 15.33
N LEU A 106 11.94 10.53 15.06
CA LEU A 106 11.98 9.43 16.04
C LEU A 106 13.20 9.55 16.95
N LYS A 107 14.38 9.86 16.39
CA LYS A 107 15.65 9.99 17.13
C LYS A 107 15.72 11.23 18.01
N ASP A 108 15.15 12.35 17.55
CA ASP A 108 15.25 13.63 18.23
C ASP A 108 14.41 13.73 19.52
N GLY A 109 13.73 12.65 19.91
CA GLY A 109 13.17 12.51 21.25
C GLY A 109 12.45 13.76 21.73
N GLU A 110 11.33 14.13 21.09
CA GLU A 110 10.29 14.84 21.84
C GLU A 110 9.79 13.87 22.93
N SER A 111 10.55 13.82 24.01
CA SER A 111 10.52 12.94 25.18
C SER A 111 9.24 13.11 26.03
N LYS A 112 8.16 13.61 25.45
CA LYS A 112 6.83 13.75 26.05
C LYS A 112 5.73 13.61 25.00
N LEU A 113 5.77 12.57 24.18
CA LEU A 113 4.66 12.29 23.24
C LEU A 113 3.98 10.97 23.60
N LYS A 114 2.68 11.08 23.92
CA LYS A 114 1.74 9.98 24.15
C LYS A 114 1.97 8.82 23.17
N ASN A 115 1.96 7.59 23.67
CA ASN A 115 2.18 6.32 22.93
C ASN A 115 1.63 6.31 21.48
N ASN A 116 0.46 6.91 21.24
CA ASN A 116 -0.18 6.98 19.92
C ASN A 116 0.64 7.72 18.83
N LYS A 117 1.47 8.72 19.17
CA LYS A 117 2.26 9.45 18.17
C LYS A 117 3.57 8.73 17.82
N GLU A 118 4.12 7.96 18.75
CA GLU A 118 5.30 7.12 18.49
C GLU A 118 4.93 5.94 17.59
N GLU A 119 3.83 5.26 17.91
CA GLU A 119 3.24 4.21 17.06
C GLU A 119 2.91 4.75 15.65
N LEU A 120 2.41 5.98 15.53
CA LEU A 120 2.17 6.62 14.24
C LEU A 120 3.48 6.83 13.46
N LYS A 121 4.57 7.28 14.11
CA LYS A 121 5.87 7.50 13.47
C LYS A 121 6.50 6.18 13.00
N GLU A 122 6.46 5.15 13.82
CA GLU A 122 6.92 3.80 13.44
C GLU A 122 6.11 3.26 12.25
N ASN A 123 4.80 3.50 12.25
CA ASN A 123 3.93 3.18 11.12
C ASN A 123 4.35 3.93 9.84
N LEU A 124 4.68 5.23 9.91
CA LEU A 124 5.16 5.99 8.75
C LEU A 124 6.48 5.44 8.20
N ILE A 125 7.45 5.12 9.06
CA ILE A 125 8.72 4.50 8.68
C ILE A 125 8.46 3.17 7.96
N LEU A 126 7.61 2.31 8.53
CA LEU A 126 7.14 1.08 7.91
C LEU A 126 6.56 1.36 6.52
N TYR A 127 5.62 2.28 6.40
CA TYR A 127 4.89 2.49 5.15
C TYR A 127 5.76 3.03 4.02
N TYR A 128 6.58 4.06 4.27
CA TYR A 128 7.48 4.57 3.23
C TYR A 128 8.53 3.54 2.83
N SER A 129 9.05 2.76 3.78
CA SER A 129 9.96 1.64 3.47
C SER A 129 9.29 0.59 2.56
N LEU A 130 8.01 0.28 2.80
CA LEU A 130 7.25 -0.66 1.98
C LEU A 130 6.85 -0.11 0.60
N VAL A 131 6.83 1.22 0.41
CA VAL A 131 6.66 1.86 -0.91
C VAL A 131 7.98 1.84 -1.69
N LEU A 132 9.11 2.08 -1.02
CA LEU A 132 10.44 2.09 -1.66
C LEU A 132 10.97 0.69 -1.98
N TYR A 133 10.59 -0.33 -1.21
CA TYR A 133 11.07 -1.69 -1.44
C TYR A 133 10.76 -2.25 -2.84
N PRO A 134 9.50 -2.18 -3.34
CA PRO A 134 9.18 -2.57 -4.72
C PRO A 134 9.94 -1.76 -5.76
N HIS A 135 10.11 -0.45 -5.54
CA HIS A 135 10.91 0.39 -6.43
C HIS A 135 12.36 -0.12 -6.51
N ASN A 136 13.02 -0.32 -5.36
CA ASN A 136 14.40 -0.82 -5.34
C ASN A 136 14.55 -2.16 -6.04
N LYS A 137 13.61 -3.10 -5.83
CA LYS A 137 13.62 -4.42 -6.48
C LYS A 137 13.43 -4.37 -8.00
N CYS A 138 12.78 -3.34 -8.52
CA CYS A 138 12.43 -3.21 -9.93
C CYS A 138 13.23 -2.10 -10.67
N SER A 139 13.96 -1.26 -9.94
CA SER A 139 14.70 -0.09 -10.44
C SER A 139 15.68 -0.43 -11.57
N SER A 140 16.31 -1.61 -11.51
CA SER A 140 17.26 -2.07 -12.53
C SER A 140 16.65 -2.27 -13.91
N ILE A 141 15.33 -2.49 -14.00
CA ILE A 141 14.60 -2.61 -15.28
C ILE A 141 14.66 -1.29 -16.06
N ILE A 142 14.58 -0.17 -15.34
CA ILE A 142 14.52 1.18 -15.92
C ILE A 142 15.84 1.95 -15.76
N GLY A 143 16.86 1.35 -15.12
CA GLY A 143 18.11 2.04 -14.80
C GLY A 143 17.96 3.16 -13.77
N ALA A 144 16.91 3.13 -12.94
CA ALA A 144 16.69 4.14 -11.91
C ALA A 144 17.59 3.92 -10.68
N LYS A 145 17.88 5.00 -9.95
CA LYS A 145 18.60 4.92 -8.67
C LYS A 145 17.84 4.10 -7.63
N GLN A 146 18.58 3.52 -6.69
CA GLN A 146 18.03 2.82 -5.53
C GLN A 146 18.17 3.68 -4.27
N TYR A 147 17.28 3.46 -3.30
CA TYR A 147 17.27 4.19 -2.03
C TYR A 147 17.75 3.29 -0.89
N ASP A 148 18.61 3.80 0.00
CA ASP A 148 19.08 3.03 1.15
C ASP A 148 17.98 2.86 2.20
N ILE A 149 17.36 1.68 2.19
CA ILE A 149 16.38 1.21 3.16
C ILE A 149 16.90 0.02 3.98
N SER A 150 18.21 -0.23 3.97
CA SER A 150 18.83 -1.41 4.60
C SER A 150 18.52 -1.54 6.09
N ARG A 151 18.45 -0.39 6.80
CA ARG A 151 18.09 -0.32 8.23
C ARG A 151 16.67 -0.79 8.52
N HIS A 152 15.79 -0.85 7.52
CA HIS A 152 14.40 -1.28 7.64
C HIS A 152 14.17 -2.72 7.18
N ASN A 153 15.23 -3.46 6.84
CA ASN A 153 15.13 -4.84 6.36
C ASN A 153 14.34 -5.76 7.30
N ASN A 154 14.49 -5.61 8.62
CA ASN A 154 13.72 -6.38 9.61
C ASN A 154 12.20 -6.17 9.45
N ILE A 155 11.78 -4.91 9.32
CA ILE A 155 10.37 -4.54 9.18
C ILE A 155 9.81 -5.01 7.83
N ILE A 156 10.60 -4.87 6.76
CA ILE A 156 10.25 -5.37 5.42
C ILE A 156 10.08 -6.89 5.45
N GLN A 157 11.00 -7.62 6.08
CA GLN A 157 10.95 -9.08 6.18
C GLN A 157 9.73 -9.54 6.98
N LYS A 158 9.43 -8.91 8.12
CA LYS A 158 8.20 -9.16 8.87
C LYS A 158 6.93 -8.98 8.02
N SER A 159 6.90 -7.97 7.15
CA SER A 159 5.77 -7.73 6.23
C SER A 159 5.64 -8.85 5.19
N LEU A 160 6.75 -9.32 4.61
CA LEU A 160 6.78 -10.44 3.67
C LEU A 160 6.31 -11.75 4.35
N ASP A 161 6.85 -12.04 5.53
CA ASP A 161 6.52 -13.25 6.29
C ASP A 161 5.04 -13.28 6.70
N ARG A 162 4.50 -12.15 7.14
CA ARG A 162 3.06 -12.02 7.47
C ARG A 162 2.18 -12.30 6.27
N LYS A 163 2.53 -11.79 5.08
CA LYS A 163 1.78 -12.06 3.85
C LYS A 163 1.86 -13.53 3.47
N ARG A 164 3.05 -14.13 3.54
CA ARG A 164 3.27 -15.55 3.25
C ARG A 164 2.43 -16.45 4.16
N SER A 165 2.43 -16.19 5.46
CA SER A 165 1.62 -16.93 6.44
C SER A 165 0.12 -16.80 6.14
N TRP A 166 -0.36 -15.61 5.79
CA TRP A 166 -1.76 -15.41 5.43
C TRP A 166 -2.17 -16.19 4.16
N VAL A 167 -1.31 -16.23 3.14
CA VAL A 167 -1.55 -17.00 1.91
C VAL A 167 -1.62 -18.51 2.22
N ILE A 168 -0.75 -19.03 3.09
CA ILE A 168 -0.76 -20.44 3.50
C ILE A 168 -2.08 -20.78 4.22
N ILE A 169 -2.49 -19.94 5.18
CA ILE A 169 -3.75 -20.14 5.93
C ILE A 169 -4.95 -20.11 4.99
N LYS A 170 -4.98 -19.18 4.03
CA LYS A 170 -6.08 -19.08 3.06
C LYS A 170 -6.18 -20.34 2.20
N ARG A 171 -5.06 -20.83 1.65
CA ARG A 171 -5.04 -22.06 0.83
C ARG A 171 -5.59 -23.26 1.59
N LYS A 172 -5.17 -23.47 2.84
CA LYS A 172 -5.69 -24.56 3.69
C LYS A 172 -7.19 -24.46 4.02
N ARG A 173 -7.80 -23.29 3.87
CA ARG A 173 -9.25 -23.10 4.08
C ARG A 173 -10.06 -23.39 2.83
N ASP A 174 -9.45 -23.19 1.67
CA ASP A 174 -10.07 -23.34 0.35
C ASP A 174 -9.91 -24.78 -0.22
N GLU A 175 -9.15 -25.65 0.49
CA GLU A 175 -9.00 -27.10 0.28
C GLU A 175 -9.95 -27.90 1.17
#